data_AF-A0A9E3ZTF6-F1
#
_entry.id   AF-A0A9E3ZTF6-F1
#
_cell.length_a   1.000
_cell.length_b   1.000
_cell.length_c   1.000
_cell.angle_alpha   90.00
_cell.angle_beta   90.00
_cell.angle_gamma   90.00
#
_symmetry.space_group_name_H-M   'P 1'
#
loop_
_entity.id
_entity.type
_entity.pdbx_description
1 polymer ?
#
loop_
_entity_poly.entity_id
_entity_poly.type
_entity_poly.pdbx_seq_one_letter_code
_entity_poly.pdbx_strand_id
1 'polypeptide(L)'
;MNTTREEKKMKRMMMLELMGMDDSWYENKDIRAAVFALGRETNKGEAREPRMSEPTTKQRHIIRLIQEGKTSRQASIEVGCSYEYASTIKRNYETGVYDHFVRPFQGKEVGKS
;
A
#
# COMPACT_ATOMS: atom_id res chain seq x y z
N MET A 1 -40.66 9.23 5.88
CA MET A 1 -39.90 9.15 4.61
C MET A 1 -38.50 9.70 4.86
N ASN A 2 -37.46 8.89 4.66
CA ASN A 2 -36.08 9.35 4.82
C ASN A 2 -35.63 10.06 3.53
N THR A 3 -35.33 11.35 3.63
CA THR A 3 -34.79 12.12 2.51
C THR A 3 -33.40 11.63 2.12
N THR A 4 -33.17 11.52 0.82
CA THR A 4 -31.90 11.12 0.23
C THR A 4 -30.82 12.17 0.47
N ARG A 5 -29.55 11.78 0.34
CA ARG A 5 -28.40 12.70 0.51
C ARG A 5 -28.46 13.87 -0.48
N GLU A 6 -28.88 13.60 -1.72
CA GLU A 6 -29.01 14.61 -2.78
C GLU A 6 -30.14 15.60 -2.48
N GLU A 7 -31.30 15.13 -2.02
CA GLU A 7 -32.41 16.01 -1.63
C GLU A 7 -32.04 16.92 -0.45
N LYS A 8 -31.27 16.40 0.52
CA LYS A 8 -30.76 17.20 1.65
C LYS A 8 -29.77 18.26 1.18
N LYS A 9 -28.90 17.92 0.21
CA LYS A 9 -27.95 18.86 -0.39
C LYS A 9 -28.69 19.98 -1.16
N MET A 10 -29.69 19.63 -1.95
CA MET A 10 -30.47 20.58 -2.75
C MET A 10 -31.25 21.58 -1.87
N LYS A 11 -31.94 21.10 -0.83
CA LYS A 11 -32.66 21.97 0.12
C LYS A 11 -31.74 22.96 0.83
N ARG A 12 -30.53 22.51 1.14
CA ARG A 12 -29.52 23.31 1.83
C ARG A 12 -28.94 24.40 0.92
N MET A 13 -28.60 24.08 -0.33
CA MET A 13 -28.16 25.05 -1.33
C MET A 13 -29.20 26.16 -1.52
N MET A 14 -30.46 25.76 -1.70
CA MET A 14 -31.57 26.69 -1.86
C MET A 14 -31.78 27.60 -0.64
N MET A 15 -31.56 27.07 0.57
CA MET A 15 -31.66 27.85 1.81
C MET A 15 -30.50 28.85 1.98
N LEU A 16 -29.27 28.48 1.58
CA LEU A 16 -28.11 29.37 1.63
C LEU A 16 -28.23 30.51 0.60
N GLU A 17 -28.74 30.20 -0.59
CA GLU A 17 -29.02 31.18 -1.64
C GLU A 17 -30.07 32.20 -1.18
N LEU A 18 -31.17 31.76 -0.55
CA LEU A 18 -32.18 32.65 0.03
C LEU A 18 -31.64 33.54 1.16
N MET A 19 -30.59 33.08 1.86
CA MET A 19 -29.94 33.84 2.93
C MET A 19 -28.79 34.73 2.42
N GLY A 20 -28.48 34.71 1.11
CA GLY A 20 -27.35 35.44 0.54
C GLY A 20 -25.99 34.95 1.05
N MET A 21 -25.91 33.70 1.50
CA MET A 21 -24.71 33.08 2.07
C MET A 21 -24.10 32.09 1.09
N ASP A 22 -22.78 32.10 1.00
CA ASP A 22 -22.01 31.16 0.17
C ASP A 22 -21.75 29.84 0.93
N ASP A 23 -21.81 28.71 0.23
CA ASP A 23 -21.54 27.38 0.76
C ASP A 23 -20.04 26.99 0.81
N SER A 24 -19.16 27.99 0.76
CA SER A 24 -17.70 27.87 0.77
C SER A 24 -17.11 26.90 1.81
N TRP A 25 -17.76 26.67 2.96
CA TRP A 25 -17.31 25.70 3.97
C TRP A 25 -17.45 24.25 3.50
N TYR A 26 -18.54 23.89 2.83
CA TYR A 26 -18.73 22.53 2.31
C TYR A 26 -17.98 22.32 0.99
N GLU A 27 -17.86 23.36 0.15
CA GLU A 27 -16.98 23.31 -1.02
C GLU A 27 -15.54 23.02 -0.61
N ASN A 28 -15.03 23.66 0.46
CA ASN A 28 -13.71 23.36 0.99
C ASN A 28 -13.56 21.90 1.46
N LYS A 29 -14.62 21.33 2.04
CA LYS A 29 -14.61 19.94 2.53
C LYS A 29 -14.58 18.93 1.38
N ASP A 30 -15.35 19.19 0.33
CA ASP A 30 -15.40 18.35 -0.86
C ASP A 30 -14.11 18.47 -1.68
N ILE A 31 -13.54 19.69 -1.80
CA ILE A 31 -12.22 19.92 -2.42
C ILE A 31 -11.13 19.20 -1.64
N ARG A 32 -11.13 19.27 -0.30
CA ARG A 32 -10.16 18.51 0.52
C ARG A 32 -10.28 17.01 0.27
N ALA A 33 -11.50 16.47 0.23
CA ALA A 33 -11.70 15.06 -0.05
C ALA A 33 -11.21 14.67 -1.45
N ALA A 34 -11.45 15.51 -2.46
CA ALA A 34 -10.96 15.31 -3.82
C ALA A 34 -9.43 15.39 -3.90
N VAL A 35 -8.79 16.35 -3.23
CA VAL A 35 -7.33 16.48 -3.14
C VAL A 35 -6.71 15.27 -2.44
N PHE A 36 -7.31 14.77 -1.36
CA PHE A 36 -6.86 13.54 -0.70
C PHE A 36 -7.02 12.30 -1.59
N ALA A 37 -8.10 12.21 -2.37
CA ALA A 37 -8.32 11.11 -3.31
C ALA A 37 -7.31 11.15 -4.47
N LEU A 38 -7.12 12.32 -5.08
CA LEU A 38 -6.10 12.56 -6.10
C LEU A 38 -4.70 12.25 -5.57
N GLY A 39 -4.37 12.67 -4.34
CA GLY A 39 -3.11 12.33 -3.69
C GLY A 39 -2.90 10.83 -3.49
N ARG A 40 -3.96 10.04 -3.26
CA ARG A 40 -3.83 8.57 -3.19
C ARG A 40 -3.65 7.95 -4.58
N GLU A 41 -4.27 8.50 -5.61
CA GLU A 41 -4.17 8.00 -6.97
C GLU A 41 -2.81 8.34 -7.60
N THR A 42 -2.31 9.56 -7.40
CA THR A 42 -0.95 9.95 -7.82
C THR A 42 0.12 9.15 -7.08
N ASN A 43 -0.05 8.89 -5.78
CA ASN A 43 0.86 7.99 -5.04
C ASN A 43 0.73 6.51 -5.42
N LYS A 44 -0.34 6.10 -6.11
CA LYS A 44 -0.48 4.75 -6.69
C LYS A 44 0.14 4.65 -8.09
N GLY A 45 0.08 5.73 -8.88
CA GLY A 45 0.66 5.82 -10.22
C GLY A 45 2.16 6.10 -10.20
N GLU A 46 2.62 6.93 -9.26
CA GLU A 46 4.02 6.99 -8.85
C GLU A 46 4.30 5.86 -7.86
N ALA A 47 4.21 4.62 -8.34
CA ALA A 47 5.19 3.65 -7.92
C ALA A 47 6.54 4.24 -8.34
N ARG A 48 7.12 5.11 -7.49
CA ARG A 48 8.53 5.48 -7.53
C ARG A 48 9.22 4.19 -7.86
N GLU A 49 9.85 4.10 -9.04
CA GLU A 49 10.72 2.99 -9.34
C GLU A 49 11.53 2.78 -8.06
N PRO A 50 11.36 1.64 -7.37
CA PRO A 50 12.07 1.45 -6.12
C PRO A 50 13.51 1.64 -6.53
N ARG A 51 14.19 2.64 -5.96
CA ARG A 51 15.63 2.78 -6.15
C ARG A 51 16.17 1.41 -5.80
N MET A 52 16.56 0.63 -6.80
CA MET A 52 16.84 -0.80 -6.65
C MET A 52 18.19 -0.92 -5.95
N SER A 53 18.18 -0.62 -4.65
CA SER A 53 19.30 -0.86 -3.77
C SER A 53 19.35 -2.34 -3.47
N GLU A 54 20.55 -2.89 -3.54
CA GLU A 54 20.81 -4.28 -3.15
C GLU A 54 20.19 -4.56 -1.77
N PRO A 55 19.48 -5.69 -1.58
CA PRO A 55 18.86 -6.00 -0.32
C PRO A 55 19.91 -6.10 0.80
N THR A 56 19.61 -5.45 1.92
CA THR A 56 20.43 -5.53 3.13
C THR A 56 20.56 -6.98 3.61
N THR A 57 21.59 -7.26 4.42
CA THR A 57 21.78 -8.59 5.03
C THR A 57 20.54 -9.07 5.78
N LYS A 58 19.85 -8.15 6.47
CA LYS A 58 18.62 -8.47 7.21
C LYS A 58 17.48 -8.86 6.26
N GLN A 59 17.29 -8.13 5.15
CA GLN A 59 16.27 -8.45 4.15
C GLN A 59 16.57 -9.78 3.44
N ARG A 60 17.83 -10.04 3.07
CA ARG A 60 18.27 -11.33 2.51
C ARG A 60 17.96 -12.49 3.45
N HIS A 61 18.21 -12.32 4.74
CA HIS A 61 17.89 -13.33 5.73
C HIS A 61 16.38 -13.59 5.80
N ILE A 62 15.55 -12.54 5.84
CA ILE A 62 14.09 -12.70 5.82
C ILE A 62 13.63 -13.43 4.55
N ILE A 63 14.11 -13.03 3.38
CA ILE A 63 13.76 -13.67 2.10
C ILE A 63 14.08 -15.16 2.13
N ARG A 64 15.28 -15.53 2.61
CA ARG A 64 15.67 -16.94 2.75
C ARG A 64 14.71 -17.72 3.64
N LEU A 65 14.32 -17.17 4.78
CA LEU A 65 13.37 -17.81 5.69
C LEU A 65 11.99 -18.00 5.05
N ILE A 66 11.54 -17.02 4.24
CA ILE A 66 10.30 -17.15 3.45
C ILE A 66 10.44 -18.26 2.39
N GLN A 67 11.59 -18.36 1.71
CA GLN A 67 11.86 -19.45 0.75
C GLN A 67 11.86 -20.83 1.41
N GLU A 68 12.33 -20.92 2.65
CA GLU A 68 12.26 -22.13 3.48
C GLU A 68 10.84 -22.44 3.99
N GLY A 69 9.83 -21.63 3.63
CA GLY A 69 8.42 -21.85 3.97
C GLY A 69 8.00 -21.26 5.32
N LYS A 70 8.85 -20.47 5.99
CA LYS A 70 8.49 -19.82 7.25
C LYS A 70 7.50 -18.68 7.03
N THR A 71 6.60 -18.51 7.98
CA THR A 71 5.67 -17.37 8.00
C THR A 71 6.39 -16.06 8.33
N SER A 72 5.81 -14.92 7.95
CA SER A 72 6.36 -13.59 8.30
C SER A 72 6.57 -13.43 9.81
N ARG A 73 5.71 -14.06 10.63
CA ARG A 73 5.82 -14.05 12.09
C ARG A 73 6.99 -14.87 12.61
N GLN A 74 7.26 -16.05 12.04
CA GLN A 74 8.42 -16.84 12.40
C GLN A 74 9.72 -16.14 11.95
N ALA A 75 9.73 -15.61 10.73
CA ALA A 75 10.87 -14.86 10.21
C ALA A 75 11.16 -13.60 11.04
N SER A 76 10.12 -12.89 11.52
CA SER A 76 10.33 -11.69 12.34
C SER A 76 10.97 -12.01 13.70
N ILE A 77 10.58 -13.12 14.33
CA ILE A 77 11.15 -13.58 15.60
C ILE A 77 12.63 -13.97 15.41
N GLU A 78 12.92 -14.78 14.39
CA GLU A 78 14.27 -15.31 14.16
C GLU A 78 15.27 -14.22 13.77
N VAL A 79 14.82 -13.22 13.01
CA VAL A 79 15.65 -12.10 12.56
C VAL A 79 15.72 -10.97 13.60
N GLY A 80 14.86 -10.97 14.62
CA GLY A 80 14.75 -9.89 15.59
C GLY A 80 14.29 -8.58 14.93
N CYS A 81 13.11 -8.62 14.30
CA CYS A 81 12.47 -7.45 13.70
C CYS A 81 10.96 -7.46 13.92
N SER A 82 10.28 -6.37 13.55
CA SER A 82 8.83 -6.31 13.66
C SER A 82 8.15 -7.20 12.61
N TYR A 83 6.94 -7.65 12.92
CA TYR A 83 6.13 -8.45 12.02
C TYR A 83 5.81 -7.68 10.72
N GLU A 84 5.50 -6.40 10.84
CA GLU A 84 5.16 -5.51 9.72
C GLU A 84 6.32 -5.39 8.75
N TYR A 85 7.55 -5.31 9.28
CA TYR A 85 8.76 -5.28 8.47
C TYR A 85 8.91 -6.58 7.69
N ALA A 86 8.88 -7.74 8.37
CA ALA A 86 8.99 -9.04 7.70
C ALA A 86 7.88 -9.28 6.67
N SER A 87 6.65 -8.85 6.98
CA SER A 87 5.50 -8.93 6.07
C SER A 87 5.69 -8.07 4.82
N THR A 88 6.24 -6.87 4.96
CA THR A 88 6.57 -5.99 3.83
C THR A 88 7.64 -6.62 2.94
N ILE A 89 8.68 -7.21 3.53
CA ILE A 89 9.73 -7.92 2.76
C ILE A 89 9.15 -9.11 2.02
N LYS A 90 8.30 -9.92 2.66
CA LYS A 90 7.61 -11.04 2.03
C LYS A 90 6.78 -10.57 0.82
N ARG A 91 5.96 -9.53 0.99
CA ARG A 91 5.15 -8.98 -0.11
C ARG A 91 6.02 -8.53 -1.27
N ASN A 92 7.10 -7.80 -0.98
CA ASN A 92 8.02 -7.32 -2.02
C ASN A 92 8.69 -8.49 -2.78
N TYR A 93 9.05 -9.56 -2.07
CA TYR A 93 9.56 -10.79 -2.67
C TYR A 93 8.54 -11.47 -3.58
N GLU A 94 7.30 -11.64 -3.12
CA GLU A 94 6.22 -12.25 -3.91
C GLU A 94 5.84 -11.42 -5.15
N THR A 95 6.05 -10.10 -5.10
CA THR A 95 5.84 -9.20 -6.26
C THR A 95 7.06 -9.10 -7.18
N GLY A 96 8.13 -9.86 -6.95
CA GLY A 96 9.31 -9.90 -7.81
C GLY A 96 10.32 -8.75 -7.63
N VAL A 97 10.17 -7.92 -6.59
CA VAL A 97 11.08 -6.78 -6.33
C VAL A 97 12.52 -7.23 -6.12
N TYR A 98 12.72 -8.47 -5.68
CA TYR A 98 14.06 -9.02 -5.42
C TYR A 98 14.56 -9.99 -6.50
N ASP A 99 13.85 -10.19 -7.61
CA ASP A 99 14.19 -11.22 -8.62
C ASP A 99 15.59 -11.02 -9.22
N HIS A 100 16.03 -9.76 -9.34
CA HIS A 100 17.37 -9.43 -9.82
C HIS A 100 18.49 -9.73 -8.81
N PHE A 101 18.16 -9.90 -7.52
CA PHE A 101 19.11 -10.08 -6.43
C PHE A 101 19.10 -11.50 -5.86
N VAL A 102 17.94 -12.14 -5.90
CA VAL A 102 17.70 -13.47 -5.36
C VAL A 102 17.66 -14.39 -6.57
N ARG A 103 18.84 -14.91 -6.98
CA ARG A 103 18.85 -15.94 -8.02
C ARG A 103 17.87 -17.05 -7.61
N PRO A 104 17.00 -17.53 -8.52
CA PRO A 104 16.28 -18.75 -8.25
C PRO A 104 17.34 -19.81 -7.95
N PHE A 105 17.18 -20.49 -6.82
CA PHE A 105 17.86 -21.76 -6.57
C PHE A 105 17.40 -22.68 -7.72
N GLN A 106 18.11 -22.66 -8.84
CA GLN A 106 17.98 -23.70 -9.84
C GLN A 106 18.33 -24.97 -9.07
N GLY A 107 17.31 -25.78 -8.81
CA GLY A 107 17.48 -27.07 -8.17
C GLY A 107 18.66 -27.75 -8.84
N LYS A 108 19.71 -28.02 -8.08
CA LYS A 108 20.59 -29.10 -8.46
C LYS A 108 19.70 -30.33 -8.48
N GLU A 109 19.23 -30.71 -9.66
CA GLU A 109 18.81 -32.07 -9.88
C GLU A 109 19.98 -32.92 -9.39
N VAL A 110 19.74 -33.64 -8.30
CA VAL A 110 20.63 -34.68 -7.83
C VAL A 110 20.54 -35.76 -8.89
N GLY A 111 21.38 -35.63 -9.91
CA GLY A 111 21.63 -36.69 -10.89
C GLY A 111 22.21 -37.87 -10.14
N LYS A 112 21.33 -38.76 -9.69
CA LYS A 112 21.66 -40.17 -9.50
C LYS A 112 21.76 -40.77 -10.90
N SER A 113 22.97 -41.07 -11.33
CA SER A 113 23.33 -42.25 -12.12
C SER A 113 24.83 -42.43 -12.12
#